data_AF-A0A089ZQE2-F1
#
_entry.id   AF-A0A089ZQE2-F1
#
_cell.length_a   1.000
_cell.length_b   1.000
_cell.length_c   1.000
_cell.angle_alpha   90.00
_cell.angle_beta   90.00
_cell.angle_gamma   90.00
#
_symmetry.space_group_name_H-M   'P 1'
#
loop_
_entity.id
_entity.type
_entity.pdbx_description
1 polymer ?
#
loop_
_entity_poly.entity_id
_entity_poly.type
_entity_poly.pdbx_seq_one_letter_code
_entity_poly.pdbx_strand_id
1 'polypeptide(L)'
;MKTLGEIVEASRSGERPDYDDLRLAVCAMDILMTFDRQAIWKLAEAESEGKKPVMVWSSLWQRDENFNRVKRAMAKDPCSYLGPTYDPDSTEVQDRRRKSIALMDRALSRDKTERPS
;
A
#
# COMPACT_ATOMS: atom_id res chain seq x y z
N MET A 1 -3.40 -15.37 14.81
CA MET A 1 -3.23 -15.27 13.35
C MET A 1 -1.74 -15.30 13.04
N LYS A 2 -1.37 -15.87 11.91
CA LYS A 2 0.02 -15.87 11.43
C LYS A 2 0.45 -14.42 11.13
N THR A 3 1.73 -14.14 11.31
CA THR A 3 2.32 -12.87 10.87
C THR A 3 2.31 -12.77 9.35
N LEU A 4 2.37 -11.56 8.81
CA LEU A 4 2.49 -11.34 7.36
C LEU A 4 3.73 -12.08 6.81
N GLY A 5 4.85 -12.07 7.53
CA GLY A 5 6.06 -12.80 7.14
C GLY A 5 5.84 -14.31 7.03
N GLU A 6 5.18 -14.91 8.03
CA GLU A 6 4.86 -16.34 8.01
C GLU A 6 3.90 -16.71 6.88
N ILE A 7 2.90 -15.88 6.60
CA ILE A 7 1.96 -16.10 5.49
C ILE A 7 2.72 -16.07 4.14
N VAL A 8 3.58 -15.08 3.95
CA VAL A 8 4.40 -14.95 2.73
C VAL A 8 5.33 -16.14 2.56
N GLU A 9 6.06 -16.54 3.61
CA GLU A 9 6.98 -17.68 3.52
C GLU A 9 6.26 -19.01 3.30
N ALA A 10 5.09 -19.22 3.92
CA ALA A 10 4.25 -20.38 3.67
C ALA A 10 3.80 -20.43 2.19
N SER A 11 3.28 -19.31 1.65
CA SER A 11 2.91 -19.21 0.23
C SER A 11 4.08 -19.48 -0.71
N ARG A 12 5.27 -18.94 -0.40
CA ARG A 12 6.49 -19.16 -1.21
C ARG A 12 6.98 -20.60 -1.16
N SER A 13 6.74 -21.30 -0.05
CA SER A 13 7.10 -22.70 0.15
C SER A 13 6.12 -23.67 -0.53
N GLY A 14 5.11 -23.16 -1.23
CA GLY A 14 4.08 -23.97 -1.90
C GLY A 14 2.98 -24.45 -0.95
N GLU A 15 2.96 -23.98 0.30
CA GLU A 15 1.84 -24.21 1.20
C GLU A 15 0.62 -23.40 0.75
N ARG A 16 -0.53 -23.75 1.31
CA ARG A 16 -1.81 -23.09 1.03
C ARG A 16 -2.35 -22.46 2.31
N PRO A 17 -1.90 -21.25 2.69
CA PRO A 17 -2.49 -20.52 3.80
C PRO A 17 -3.99 -20.32 3.59
N ASP A 18 -4.71 -20.12 4.69
CA ASP A 18 -6.15 -19.93 4.66
C ASP A 18 -6.55 -18.70 3.84
N TYR A 19 -7.75 -18.75 3.25
CA TYR A 19 -8.24 -17.68 2.37
C TYR A 19 -8.24 -16.31 3.06
N ASP A 20 -8.68 -16.24 4.33
CA ASP A 20 -8.72 -14.98 5.06
C ASP A 20 -7.33 -14.43 5.39
N ASP A 21 -6.38 -15.30 5.71
CA ASP A 21 -4.96 -14.91 5.89
C ASP A 21 -4.41 -14.29 4.60
N LEU A 22 -4.66 -14.93 3.45
CA LEU A 22 -4.23 -14.40 2.15
C LEU A 22 -4.94 -13.09 1.79
N ARG A 23 -6.25 -13.00 2.02
CA ARG A 23 -7.06 -11.80 1.76
C ARG A 23 -6.51 -10.59 2.51
N LEU A 24 -6.26 -10.75 3.81
CA LEU A 24 -5.73 -9.67 4.64
C LEU A 24 -4.25 -9.38 4.33
N ALA A 25 -3.45 -10.40 4.00
CA ALA A 25 -2.08 -10.22 3.56
C ALA A 25 -1.97 -9.38 2.28
N VAL A 26 -2.86 -9.61 1.30
CA VAL A 26 -2.94 -8.79 0.08
C VAL A 26 -3.25 -7.34 0.42
N CYS A 27 -4.21 -7.08 1.32
CA CYS A 27 -4.51 -5.72 1.77
C CYS A 27 -3.31 -5.06 2.48
N ALA A 28 -2.60 -5.79 3.33
CA ALA A 28 -1.42 -5.27 4.03
C ALA A 28 -0.28 -4.93 3.05
N MET A 29 -0.06 -5.77 2.03
CA MET A 29 0.94 -5.54 0.99
C MET A 29 0.59 -4.34 0.09
N ASP A 30 -0.68 -4.16 -0.29
CA ASP A 30 -1.13 -3.01 -1.09
C ASP A 30 -0.86 -1.67 -0.37
N ILE A 31 -1.00 -1.65 0.95
CA ILE A 31 -0.63 -0.49 1.76
C ILE A 31 0.87 -0.20 1.70
N LEU A 32 1.71 -1.23 1.82
CA LEU A 32 3.17 -1.06 1.69
C LEU A 32 3.53 -0.49 0.33
N MET A 33 2.97 -1.03 -0.75
CA MET A 33 3.17 -0.53 -2.12
C MET A 33 2.70 0.93 -2.27
N THR A 34 1.62 1.31 -1.59
CA THR A 34 1.14 2.69 -1.59
C THR A 34 2.13 3.65 -0.93
N PHE A 35 2.71 3.28 0.21
CA PHE A 35 3.74 4.08 0.85
C PHE A 35 5.02 4.19 0.02
N ASP A 36 5.43 3.11 -0.64
CA ASP A 36 6.63 3.11 -1.48
C ASP A 36 6.46 3.99 -2.71
N ARG A 37 5.29 3.92 -3.34
CA ARG A 37 4.91 4.85 -4.41
C ARG A 37 4.95 6.30 -3.92
N GLN A 38 4.33 6.62 -2.78
CA GLN A 38 4.37 7.98 -2.21
C GLN A 38 5.80 8.46 -1.94
N ALA A 39 6.67 7.59 -1.41
CA ALA A 39 8.07 7.90 -1.18
C ALA A 39 8.80 8.28 -2.48
N ILE A 40 8.60 7.51 -3.55
CA ILE A 40 9.19 7.79 -4.88
C ILE A 40 8.69 9.13 -5.41
N TRP A 41 7.38 9.40 -5.35
CA TRP A 41 6.82 10.68 -5.79
C TRP A 41 7.38 11.86 -5.02
N LYS A 42 7.58 11.71 -3.71
CA LYS A 42 8.20 12.75 -2.89
C LYS A 42 9.65 13.00 -3.29
N LEU A 43 10.43 11.96 -3.57
CA LEU A 43 11.80 12.12 -4.05
C LEU A 43 11.86 12.82 -5.41
N ALA A 44 10.98 12.44 -6.34
CA ALA A 44 10.88 13.09 -7.65
C ALA A 44 10.49 14.57 -7.53
N GLU A 45 9.51 14.88 -6.68
CA GLU A 45 9.08 16.26 -6.38
C GLU A 45 10.23 17.08 -5.76
N ALA A 46 11.03 16.47 -4.86
CA ALA A 46 12.20 17.12 -4.29
C ALA A 46 13.28 17.43 -5.34
N GLU A 47 13.54 16.50 -6.26
CA GLU A 47 14.47 16.69 -7.35
C GLU A 47 14.00 17.79 -8.32
N SER A 48 12.72 17.76 -8.72
CA SER A 48 12.18 18.73 -9.67
C SER A 48 12.10 20.16 -9.10
N GLU A 49 11.87 20.29 -7.79
CA GLU A 49 11.70 21.59 -7.13
C GLU A 49 12.95 22.05 -6.36
N GLY A 50 14.05 21.30 -6.41
CA GLY A 50 15.30 21.64 -5.70
C GLY A 50 15.14 21.67 -4.18
N LYS A 51 14.30 20.80 -3.61
CA LYS A 51 14.06 20.75 -2.16
C LYS A 51 15.29 20.23 -1.42
N LYS A 52 15.50 20.74 -0.20
CA LYS A 52 16.56 20.23 0.69
C LYS A 52 16.26 18.77 1.09
N PRO A 53 17.26 17.88 1.14
CA PRO A 53 17.07 16.46 1.45
C PRO A 53 16.84 16.24 2.94
N VAL A 54 15.64 16.55 3.42
CA VAL A 54 15.22 16.43 4.83
C VAL A 54 13.94 15.59 4.90
N MET A 55 13.90 14.62 5.81
CA MET A 55 12.76 13.72 6.02
C MET A 55 12.26 13.08 4.71
N VAL A 56 10.99 13.28 4.35
CA VAL A 56 10.36 12.69 3.15
C VAL A 56 11.03 13.07 1.83
N TRP A 57 11.82 14.15 1.81
CA TRP A 57 12.59 14.60 0.65
C TRP A 57 14.00 14.00 0.58
N SER A 58 14.42 13.24 1.60
CA SER A 58 15.72 12.58 1.67
C SER A 58 15.61 11.12 1.25
N SER A 59 16.42 10.71 0.27
CA SER A 59 16.48 9.31 -0.16
C SER A 59 16.97 8.37 0.95
N LEU A 60 17.88 8.83 1.81
CA LEU A 60 18.38 8.06 2.95
C LEU A 60 17.29 7.84 3.99
N TRP A 61 16.53 8.89 4.32
CA TRP A 61 15.41 8.77 5.25
C TRP A 61 14.32 7.85 4.68
N GLN A 62 13.97 7.99 3.39
CA GLN A 62 12.97 7.13 2.74
C GLN A 62 13.40 5.66 2.73
N ARG A 63 14.69 5.36 2.48
CA ARG A 63 15.24 4.00 2.56
C ARG A 63 15.07 3.41 3.96
N ASP A 64 15.49 4.16 4.98
CA ASP A 64 15.45 3.67 6.37
C ASP A 64 14.01 3.50 6.86
N GLU A 65 13.11 4.42 6.48
CA GLU A 65 11.69 4.32 6.80
C GLU A 65 11.00 3.19 6.03
N ASN A 66 11.32 2.94 4.76
CA ASN A 66 10.83 1.78 4.02
C ASN A 66 11.22 0.48 4.73
N PHE A 67 12.50 0.31 5.09
CA PHE A 67 12.96 -0.87 5.82
C PHE A 67 12.22 -1.06 7.14
N ASN A 68 12.09 0.00 7.94
CA ASN A 68 11.39 -0.06 9.22
C ASN A 68 9.90 -0.37 9.06
N ARG A 69 9.25 0.15 8.03
CA ARG A 69 7.85 -0.13 7.73
C ARG A 69 7.64 -1.59 7.35
N VAL A 70 8.44 -2.11 6.42
CA VAL A 70 8.38 -3.52 6.00
C VAL A 70 8.66 -4.43 7.20
N LYS A 71 9.70 -4.14 8.00
CA LYS A 71 10.01 -4.91 9.21
C LYS A 71 8.83 -4.97 10.19
N ARG A 72 8.16 -3.83 10.45
CA ARG A 72 6.99 -3.77 11.33
C ARG A 72 5.79 -4.53 10.76
N ALA A 73 5.55 -4.46 9.46
CA ALA A 73 4.47 -5.18 8.80
C ALA A 73 4.68 -6.70 8.85
N MET A 74 5.89 -7.16 8.51
CA MET A 74 6.25 -8.58 8.50
C MET A 74 6.17 -9.23 9.88
N ALA A 75 6.39 -8.46 10.95
CA ALA A 75 6.37 -8.94 12.33
C ALA A 75 4.97 -8.97 12.98
N LYS A 76 3.92 -8.53 12.28
CA LYS A 76 2.55 -8.48 12.79
C LYS A 76 1.64 -9.35 11.95
N ASP A 77 0.54 -9.83 12.53
CA ASP A 77 -0.54 -10.38 11.72
C ASP A 77 -1.16 -9.27 10.84
N PRO A 78 -1.65 -9.60 9.63
CA PRO A 78 -2.16 -8.60 8.71
C PRO A 78 -3.30 -7.74 9.28
N CYS A 79 -4.22 -8.34 10.04
CA CYS A 79 -5.34 -7.62 10.64
C CYS A 79 -4.85 -6.54 11.63
N SER A 80 -3.97 -6.92 12.55
CA SER A 80 -3.36 -5.98 13.52
C SER A 80 -2.49 -4.92 12.86
N TYR A 81 -1.86 -5.22 11.72
CA TYR A 81 -1.10 -4.22 10.96
C TYR A 81 -2.01 -3.21 10.24
N LEU A 82 -3.08 -3.69 9.60
CA LEU A 82 -4.08 -2.86 8.93
C LEU A 82 -4.76 -1.90 9.91
N GLY A 83 -5.15 -2.43 11.08
CA GLY A 83 -5.94 -1.70 12.06
C GLY A 83 -7.31 -1.27 11.50
N PRO A 84 -8.09 -0.50 12.28
CA PRO A 84 -9.46 -0.16 11.93
C PRO A 84 -9.57 0.72 10.68
N THR A 85 -8.52 1.47 10.34
CA THR A 85 -8.51 2.43 9.22
C THR A 85 -8.41 1.76 7.85
N TYR A 86 -7.97 0.50 7.81
CA TYR A 86 -7.75 -0.25 6.58
C TYR A 86 -8.36 -1.66 6.63
N ASP A 87 -9.20 -1.93 7.62
CA ASP A 87 -9.94 -3.17 7.72
C ASP A 87 -10.91 -3.31 6.51
N PRO A 88 -10.73 -4.31 5.65
CA PRO A 88 -11.62 -4.53 4.51
C PRO A 88 -13.06 -4.89 4.91
N ASP A 89 -13.30 -5.32 6.15
CA ASP A 89 -14.64 -5.68 6.62
C ASP A 89 -15.36 -4.48 7.25
N SER A 90 -14.66 -3.34 7.42
CA SER A 90 -15.24 -2.08 7.90
C SER A 90 -16.09 -1.39 6.83
N THR A 91 -17.30 -0.99 7.20
CA THR A 91 -18.23 -0.26 6.33
C THR A 91 -17.65 1.08 5.86
N GLU A 92 -16.94 1.79 6.74
CA GLU A 92 -16.31 3.08 6.42
C GLU A 92 -15.21 2.91 5.35
N VAL A 93 -14.39 1.87 5.48
CA VAL A 93 -13.31 1.57 4.53
C VAL A 93 -13.89 1.21 3.17
N GLN A 94 -14.96 0.41 3.14
CA GLN A 94 -15.66 0.04 1.91
C GLN A 94 -16.36 1.25 1.26
N ASP A 95 -16.95 2.15 2.04
CA ASP A 95 -17.52 3.41 1.52
C ASP A 95 -16.47 4.29 0.86
N ARG A 96 -15.31 4.47 1.50
CA ARG A 96 -14.19 5.22 0.93
C ARG A 96 -13.70 4.56 -0.35
N ARG A 97 -13.58 3.23 -0.38
CA ARG A 97 -13.16 2.47 -1.56
C ARG A 97 -14.14 2.65 -2.73
N ARG A 98 -15.45 2.54 -2.48
CA ARG A 98 -16.49 2.78 -3.50
C ARG A 98 -16.38 4.17 -4.12
N LYS A 99 -16.22 5.20 -3.29
CA LYS A 99 -16.03 6.59 -3.77
C LYS A 99 -14.76 6.74 -4.60
N SER A 100 -13.65 6.13 -4.17
CA SER A 100 -12.38 6.16 -4.91
C SER A 100 -12.47 5.47 -6.27
N ILE A 101 -13.15 4.33 -6.35
CA ILE A 101 -13.38 3.61 -7.61
C ILE A 101 -14.22 4.47 -8.56
N ALA A 102 -15.34 5.03 -8.08
CA ALA A 102 -16.20 5.88 -8.89
C ALA A 102 -15.47 7.14 -9.44
N LEU A 103 -14.56 7.72 -8.65
CA LEU A 103 -13.72 8.83 -9.09
C LEU A 103 -12.75 8.41 -10.20
N MET A 104 -12.11 7.25 -10.05
CA MET A 104 -11.17 6.71 -11.04
C MET A 104 -11.88 6.35 -12.35
N ASP A 105 -13.04 5.70 -12.28
CA ASP A 105 -13.84 5.35 -13.46
C ASP A 105 -14.28 6.61 -14.23
N ARG A 106 -14.63 7.68 -13.49
CA ARG A 106 -14.94 8.97 -14.10
C ARG A 106 -13.72 9.63 -14.76
N ALA A 107 -12.54 9.51 -14.17
CA ALA A 107 -11.31 10.03 -14.78
C ALA A 107 -10.95 9.26 -16.07
N LEU A 108 -11.01 7.92 -16.03
CA LEU A 108 -10.72 7.06 -17.18
C LEU A 108 -11.71 7.23 -18.34
N SER A 109 -12.99 7.43 -18.04
CA SER A 109 -14.00 7.68 -19.07
C SER A 109 -13.83 9.05 -19.75
N ARG A 110 -13.40 10.09 -19.01
CA ARG A 110 -13.09 11.40 -19.60
C ARG A 110 -11.88 11.34 -20.52
N ASP A 111 -10.80 10.67 -20.13
CA ASP A 111 -9.59 10.53 -20.96
C ASP A 111 -9.88 9.80 -22.29
N LYS A 112 -10.73 8.76 -22.28
CA LYS A 112 -11.19 8.09 -23.51
C LYS A 112 -12.01 9.00 -24.44
N THR A 113 -12.69 10.00 -23.89
CA THR A 113 -13.50 10.94 -24.67
C THR A 113 -12.63 12.04 -25.27
N GLU A 114 -11.58 12.46 -24.56
CA GLU A 114 -10.66 13.52 -24.96
C GLU A 114 -9.51 13.04 -25.87
N ARG A 115 -9.19 11.73 -25.86
CA ARG A 115 -8.22 11.09 -26.77
C ARG A 115 -8.84 9.87 -27.49
N PRO A 116 -9.72 10.10 -28.50
CA PRO A 116 -10.16 9.00 -29.35
C PRO A 116 -8.96 8.45 -30.13
N SER A 117 -8.76 7.14 -30.04
CA SER A 117 -7.71 6.40 -30.76
C SER A 117 -7.94 6.40 -32.27
#